data_AF-A0A7Y0ZDI5-F1
#
_entry.id   AF-A0A7Y0ZDI5-F1
#
_cell.length_a   1.000
_cell.length_b   1.000
_cell.length_c   1.000
_cell.angle_alpha   90.00
_cell.angle_beta   90.00
_cell.angle_gamma   90.00
#
_symmetry.space_group_name_H-M   'P 1'
#
loop_
_entity.id
_entity.type
_entity.pdbx_description
1 polymer ?
#
loop_
_entity_poly.entity_id
_entity_poly.type
_entity_poly.pdbx_seq_one_letter_code
_entity_poly.pdbx_strand_id
1 'polypeptide(L)'
;MPPNRHRALAPEIAGKLGQVSDRELAKLSGLSPYFIKQARLAKCIEPLTRGYDLPDGLVQQLGKVPDAQLTEGYGVPGPVLFRARQNRSIPRYRVLKKPDSPEYVAFPDEALALLGKVPDVELASQYGRSLQEVKQERGIRGLDSYTKGRNLPEELVQQLGLVPDSVLVRRYSVAATTIKRARDARSIARFRPCKLPKSDHWSDLNQLDSAYLPPAQSTDGKLNGEKRIWSEEEDSLLGTAADSKVAELLKIDFWCVFYRRKAMSIPPFEYAYS
;
A
#
# COMPACT_ATOMS: atom_id res chain seq x y z
N MET A 1 -10.61 37.31 -0.13
CA MET A 1 -9.54 38.25 0.28
C MET A 1 -8.24 37.48 0.44
N PRO A 2 -7.15 37.84 -0.27
CA PRO A 2 -5.86 37.19 -0.06
C PRO A 2 -5.34 37.55 1.35
N PRO A 3 -4.68 36.63 2.08
CA PRO A 3 -4.07 36.96 3.36
C PRO A 3 -2.95 37.97 3.13
N ASN A 4 -3.13 39.16 3.69
CA ASN A 4 -2.27 40.32 3.52
C ASN A 4 -0.85 40.00 4.04
N ARG A 5 0.10 39.81 3.11
CA ARG A 5 1.47 39.33 3.39
C ARG A 5 2.36 40.35 4.13
N HIS A 6 1.86 41.57 4.34
CA HIS A 6 2.64 42.68 4.90
C HIS A 6 1.96 43.35 6.11
N ARG A 7 1.08 42.66 6.83
CA ARG A 7 0.53 43.24 8.07
C ARG A 7 1.58 43.14 9.17
N ALA A 8 2.37 44.20 9.35
CA ALA A 8 3.31 44.31 10.47
C ALA A 8 2.60 43.96 11.78
N LEU A 9 3.24 43.14 12.62
CA LEU A 9 2.68 42.73 13.90
C LEU A 9 2.58 43.98 14.79
N ALA A 10 1.38 44.31 15.26
CA ALA A 10 1.18 45.45 16.14
C ALA A 10 2.11 45.35 17.37
N PRO A 11 2.72 46.46 17.83
CA PRO A 11 3.72 46.44 18.90
C PRO A 11 3.20 45.78 20.19
N GLU A 12 1.91 45.96 20.49
CA GLU A 12 1.23 45.31 21.62
C GLU A 12 1.23 43.78 21.54
N ILE A 13 1.00 43.22 20.35
CA ILE A 13 1.01 41.77 20.11
C ILE A 13 2.45 41.26 20.04
N ALA A 14 3.35 42.06 19.47
CA ALA A 14 4.76 41.75 19.34
C ALA A 14 5.51 41.66 20.68
N GLY A 15 5.04 42.40 21.70
CA GLY A 15 5.56 42.32 23.08
C GLY A 15 5.07 41.09 23.85
N LYS A 16 3.96 40.46 23.42
CA LYS A 16 3.38 39.27 24.07
C LYS A 16 3.86 37.94 23.45
N LEU A 17 4.63 37.98 22.36
CA LEU A 17 5.23 36.79 21.75
C LEU A 17 6.09 36.04 22.77
N GLY A 18 5.82 34.75 22.97
CA GLY A 18 6.52 33.91 23.95
C GLY A 18 5.99 33.97 25.37
N GLN A 19 5.23 35.01 25.74
CA GLN A 19 4.55 35.11 27.05
C GLN A 19 3.18 34.43 27.04
N VAL A 20 2.50 34.46 25.89
CA VAL A 20 1.18 33.87 25.65
C VAL A 20 1.32 32.86 24.52
N SER A 21 0.49 31.79 24.52
CA SER A 21 0.56 30.80 23.45
C SER A 21 0.21 31.41 22.09
N ASP A 22 0.89 30.95 21.02
CA ASP A 22 0.65 31.44 19.64
C ASP A 22 -0.85 31.34 19.26
N ARG A 23 -1.55 30.33 19.79
CA ARG A 23 -2.99 30.10 19.55
C ARG A 23 -3.88 31.12 20.27
N GLU A 24 -3.53 31.51 21.49
CA GLU A 24 -4.25 32.56 22.23
C GLU A 24 -3.97 33.94 21.64
N LEU A 25 -2.72 34.22 21.24
CA LEU A 25 -2.39 35.46 20.52
C LEU A 25 -3.12 35.56 19.18
N ALA A 26 -3.33 34.45 18.48
CA ALA A 26 -4.11 34.42 17.24
C ALA A 26 -5.57 34.83 17.49
N LYS A 27 -6.17 34.34 18.57
CA LYS A 27 -7.52 34.72 18.97
C LYS A 27 -7.62 36.19 19.35
N LEU A 28 -6.64 36.71 20.10
CA LEU A 28 -6.62 38.11 20.56
C LEU A 28 -6.37 39.12 19.44
N SER A 29 -5.52 38.76 18.47
CA SER A 29 -5.12 39.67 17.38
C SER A 29 -5.97 39.53 16.12
N GLY A 30 -6.78 38.46 16.00
CA GLY A 30 -7.48 38.11 14.76
C GLY A 30 -6.55 37.68 13.62
N LEU A 31 -5.26 37.46 13.90
CA LEU A 31 -4.27 37.01 12.92
C LEU A 31 -4.20 35.48 12.85
N SER A 32 -3.71 34.96 11.73
CA SER A 32 -3.49 33.52 11.59
C SER A 32 -2.44 33.01 12.58
N PRO A 33 -2.64 31.85 13.23
CA PRO A 33 -1.62 31.22 14.08
C PRO A 33 -0.28 31.01 13.37
N TYR A 34 -0.30 30.77 12.05
CA TYR A 34 0.92 30.65 11.25
C TYR A 34 1.70 31.96 11.20
N PHE A 35 1.01 33.10 11.07
CA PHE A 35 1.64 34.41 11.02
C PHE A 35 2.35 34.75 12.35
N ILE A 36 1.69 34.45 13.47
CA ILE A 36 2.27 34.63 14.82
C ILE A 36 3.47 33.71 15.04
N LYS A 37 3.38 32.46 14.58
CA LYS A 37 4.52 31.53 14.59
C LYS A 37 5.72 32.10 13.82
N GLN A 38 5.51 32.64 12.61
CA GLN A 38 6.59 33.24 11.81
C GLN A 38 7.20 34.47 12.50
N ALA A 39 6.36 35.34 13.07
CA ALA A 39 6.81 36.51 13.80
C ALA A 39 7.61 36.15 15.08
N ARG A 40 7.20 35.08 15.78
CA ARG A 40 7.92 34.52 16.93
C ARG A 40 9.30 34.00 16.51
N LEU A 41 9.35 33.20 15.44
CA LEU A 41 10.61 32.62 14.92
C LEU A 41 11.56 33.69 14.37
N ALA A 42 11.06 34.74 13.73
CA ALA A 42 11.86 35.87 13.25
C ALA A 42 12.56 36.64 14.39
N LYS A 43 12.04 36.55 15.62
CA LYS A 43 12.66 37.08 16.84
C LYS A 43 13.45 36.04 17.63
N CYS A 44 13.62 34.83 17.10
CA CYS A 44 14.30 33.71 17.77
C CYS A 44 13.72 33.35 19.14
N ILE A 45 12.41 33.55 19.35
CA ILE A 45 11.72 33.20 20.60
C ILE A 45 11.20 31.78 20.46
N GLU A 46 11.41 30.89 21.43
CA GLU A 46 10.84 29.54 21.44
C GLU A 46 9.33 29.57 21.79
N PRO A 47 8.52 28.59 21.34
CA PRO A 47 7.10 28.58 21.64
C PRO A 47 6.88 28.32 23.12
N LEU A 48 5.87 28.98 23.70
CA LEU A 48 5.44 28.70 25.07
C LEU A 48 4.87 27.28 25.14
N THR A 49 5.72 26.33 25.53
CA THR A 49 5.30 24.99 25.94
C THR A 49 4.84 25.06 27.39
N ARG A 50 3.59 24.66 27.66
CA ARG A 50 3.22 24.22 29.02
C ARG A 50 4.01 22.95 29.31
N GLY A 51 5.23 23.11 29.84
CA GLY A 51 5.97 22.01 30.44
C GLY A 51 5.14 21.49 31.59
N TYR A 52 4.78 20.23 31.54
CA TYR A 52 4.29 19.54 32.72
C TYR A 52 5.51 18.89 33.35
N ASP A 53 5.97 19.44 34.46
CA ASP A 53 6.94 18.77 35.32
C ASP A 53 6.19 17.65 36.04
N LEU A 54 6.30 16.45 35.46
CA LEU A 54 5.61 15.29 35.97
C LEU A 54 6.28 14.81 37.26
N PRO A 55 5.55 14.65 38.37
CA PRO A 55 6.11 14.10 39.60
C PRO A 55 6.75 12.73 39.35
N ASP A 56 7.90 12.46 39.96
CA ASP A 56 8.63 11.20 39.77
C ASP A 56 7.77 9.97 40.09
N GLY A 57 6.92 10.06 41.13
CA GLY A 57 5.98 9.00 41.48
C GLY A 57 4.97 8.69 40.37
N LEU A 58 4.48 9.71 39.65
CA LEU A 58 3.60 9.51 38.49
C LEU A 58 4.36 8.84 37.34
N VAL A 59 5.59 9.28 37.06
CA VAL A 59 6.41 8.73 35.99
C VAL A 59 6.67 7.23 36.22
N GLN A 60 6.91 6.81 37.47
CA GLN A 60 7.10 5.40 37.83
C GLN A 60 5.85 4.53 37.68
N GLN A 61 4.65 5.13 37.70
CA GLN A 61 3.37 4.45 37.54
C GLN A 61 2.88 4.39 36.08
N LEU A 62 3.48 5.17 35.17
CA LEU A 62 3.16 5.12 33.74
C LEU A 62 3.30 3.70 33.20
N GLY A 63 2.22 3.19 32.60
CA GLY A 63 2.19 1.83 32.04
C GLY A 63 1.95 0.70 33.04
N LYS A 64 1.93 0.99 34.36
CA LYS A 64 1.51 0.05 35.42
C LYS A 64 0.06 0.27 35.88
N VAL A 65 -0.45 1.47 35.67
CA VAL A 65 -1.80 1.91 36.08
C VAL A 65 -2.48 2.55 34.87
N PRO A 66 -3.82 2.49 34.74
CA PRO A 66 -4.54 3.20 33.67
C PRO A 66 -4.27 4.71 33.72
N ASP A 67 -3.98 5.31 32.57
CA ASP A 67 -3.78 6.76 32.44
C ASP A 67 -4.97 7.58 32.98
N ALA A 68 -6.19 7.03 32.94
CA ALA A 68 -7.38 7.66 33.51
C ALA A 68 -7.27 7.86 35.03
N GLN A 69 -6.79 6.84 35.75
CA GLN A 69 -6.61 6.91 37.20
C GLN A 69 -5.45 7.86 37.56
N LEU A 70 -4.39 7.89 36.75
CA LEU A 70 -3.31 8.86 36.92
C LEU A 70 -3.77 10.30 36.65
N THR A 71 -4.69 10.49 35.70
CA THR A 71 -5.30 11.79 35.40
C THR A 71 -6.10 12.29 36.60
N GLU A 72 -6.93 11.42 37.19
CA GLU A 72 -7.76 11.74 38.36
C GLU A 72 -6.91 11.96 39.63
N GLY A 73 -5.92 11.11 39.88
CA GLY A 73 -5.11 11.17 41.09
C GLY A 73 -4.10 12.33 41.13
N TYR A 74 -3.51 12.69 39.99
CA TYR A 74 -2.46 13.73 39.93
C TYR A 74 -2.93 15.02 39.24
N GLY A 75 -4.16 15.09 38.73
CA GLY A 75 -4.68 16.25 38.00
C GLY A 75 -3.96 16.54 36.68
N VAL A 76 -3.20 15.58 36.15
CA VAL A 76 -2.43 15.73 34.91
C VAL A 76 -3.31 15.30 33.71
N PRO A 77 -3.50 16.15 32.68
CA PRO A 77 -4.33 15.78 31.54
C PRO A 77 -3.81 14.56 30.77
N GLY A 78 -4.72 13.66 30.37
CA GLY A 78 -4.39 12.45 29.60
C GLY A 78 -3.46 12.65 28.39
N PRO A 79 -3.57 13.72 27.56
CA PRO A 79 -2.63 13.97 26.47
C PRO A 79 -1.18 14.17 26.91
N VAL A 80 -0.96 14.68 28.12
CA VAL A 80 0.37 14.85 28.72
C VAL A 80 0.93 13.49 29.09
N LEU A 81 0.15 12.64 29.76
CA LEU A 81 0.54 11.26 30.08
C LEU A 81 0.84 10.45 28.82
N PHE A 82 0.01 10.59 27.78
CA PHE A 82 0.23 9.97 26.49
C PHE A 82 1.59 10.36 25.89
N ARG A 83 1.91 11.66 25.84
CA ARG A 83 3.22 12.15 25.36
C ARG A 83 4.35 11.66 26.25
N ALA A 84 4.18 11.71 27.57
CA ALA A 84 5.17 11.26 28.53
C ALA A 84 5.53 9.78 28.36
N ARG A 85 4.52 8.96 28.06
CA ARG A 85 4.68 7.54 27.74
C ARG A 85 5.38 7.32 26.40
N GLN A 86 4.95 8.01 25.34
CA GLN A 86 5.55 7.90 24.00
C GLN A 86 7.04 8.31 24.02
N ASN A 87 7.36 9.44 24.66
CA ASN A 87 8.73 9.94 24.78
C ASN A 87 9.65 9.00 25.58
N ARG A 88 9.07 8.13 26.41
CA ARG A 88 9.79 7.13 27.22
C ARG A 88 9.63 5.70 26.68
N SER A 89 9.04 5.55 25.50
CA SER A 89 8.73 4.25 24.88
C SER A 89 7.96 3.28 25.79
N ILE A 90 7.11 3.81 26.69
CA ILE A 90 6.30 3.01 27.62
C ILE A 90 4.97 2.62 26.96
N PRO A 91 4.66 1.32 26.78
CA PRO A 91 3.39 0.86 26.20
C PRO A 91 2.18 1.15 27.08
N ARG A 92 0.97 1.23 26.50
CA ARG A 92 -0.27 1.53 27.25
C ARG A 92 -0.49 0.48 28.32
N TYR A 93 -0.88 0.89 29.52
CA TYR A 93 -1.35 -0.07 30.50
C TYR A 93 -2.49 -0.89 29.87
N ARG A 94 -2.33 -2.21 29.89
CA ARG A 94 -3.33 -3.17 29.46
C ARG A 94 -3.37 -4.29 30.50
N VAL A 95 -4.56 -4.60 31.01
CA VAL A 95 -4.78 -5.83 31.76
C VAL A 95 -4.91 -6.95 30.74
N LEU A 96 -3.77 -7.50 30.33
CA LEU A 96 -3.74 -8.71 29.51
C LEU A 96 -3.42 -9.88 30.45
N LYS A 97 -4.37 -10.79 30.60
CA LYS A 97 -4.17 -12.02 31.36
C LYS A 97 -3.22 -12.90 30.56
N LYS A 98 -1.98 -13.05 31.02
CA LYS A 98 -1.01 -13.97 30.39
C LYS A 98 -1.36 -15.42 30.75
N PRO A 99 -0.97 -16.42 29.96
CA PRO A 99 -1.16 -17.83 30.31
C PRO A 99 -0.64 -18.18 31.72
N ASP A 100 0.45 -17.53 32.16
CA ASP A 100 1.05 -17.72 33.49
C ASP A 100 0.26 -17.05 34.64
N SER A 101 -0.79 -16.28 34.33
CA SER A 101 -1.61 -15.61 35.33
C SER A 101 -2.66 -16.56 35.90
N PRO A 102 -2.87 -16.60 37.22
CA PRO A 102 -3.92 -17.44 37.81
C PRO A 102 -5.34 -17.05 37.36
N GLU A 103 -5.52 -15.82 36.87
CA GLU A 103 -6.82 -15.33 36.37
C GLU A 103 -7.07 -15.65 34.89
N TYR A 104 -6.09 -16.25 34.20
CA TYR A 104 -6.18 -16.58 32.79
C TYR A 104 -7.09 -17.78 32.57
N VAL A 105 -8.12 -17.57 31.75
CA VAL A 105 -9.02 -18.63 31.33
C VAL A 105 -8.57 -19.08 29.95
N ALA A 106 -8.08 -20.31 29.85
CA ALA A 106 -7.63 -20.89 28.58
C ALA A 106 -8.75 -20.90 27.53
N PHE A 107 -8.37 -20.75 26.27
CA PHE A 107 -9.30 -20.92 25.16
C PHE A 107 -9.59 -22.41 24.95
N PRO A 108 -10.85 -22.78 24.63
CA PRO A 108 -11.17 -24.16 24.31
C PRO A 108 -10.39 -24.58 23.05
N ASP A 109 -9.99 -25.86 22.99
CA ASP A 109 -9.15 -26.39 21.91
C ASP A 109 -9.77 -26.19 20.52
N GLU A 110 -11.10 -26.26 20.42
CA GLU A 110 -11.84 -25.94 19.19
C GLU A 110 -11.62 -24.51 18.72
N ALA A 111 -11.65 -23.53 19.64
CA ALA A 111 -11.40 -22.13 19.31
C ALA A 111 -9.95 -21.91 18.90
N LEU A 112 -9.01 -22.63 19.53
CA LEU A 112 -7.60 -22.60 19.15
C LEU A 112 -7.37 -23.16 17.75
N ALA A 113 -8.11 -24.20 17.34
CA ALA A 113 -8.02 -24.78 16.01
C ALA A 113 -8.56 -23.84 14.89
N LEU A 114 -9.45 -22.92 15.25
CA LEU A 114 -10.06 -21.93 14.35
C LEU A 114 -9.28 -20.60 14.28
N LEU A 115 -8.37 -20.37 15.21
CA LEU A 115 -7.56 -19.15 15.28
C LEU A 115 -6.78 -18.94 13.97
N GLY A 116 -6.91 -17.75 13.36
CA GLY A 116 -6.26 -17.43 12.07
C GLY A 116 -6.96 -17.99 10.82
N LYS A 117 -7.91 -18.93 10.97
CA LYS A 117 -8.73 -19.48 9.86
C LYS A 117 -10.07 -18.77 9.69
N VAL A 118 -10.58 -18.16 10.76
CA VAL A 118 -11.80 -17.36 10.78
C VAL A 118 -11.49 -15.95 11.31
N PRO A 119 -12.30 -14.93 10.99
CA PRO A 119 -12.14 -13.59 11.56
C PRO A 119 -12.14 -13.61 13.10
N ASP A 120 -11.18 -12.90 13.71
CA ASP A 120 -11.09 -12.76 15.17
C ASP A 120 -12.43 -12.27 15.81
N VAL A 121 -13.22 -11.49 15.06
CA VAL A 121 -14.55 -10.99 15.50
C VAL A 121 -15.58 -12.11 15.59
N GLU A 122 -15.60 -13.01 14.62
CA GLU A 122 -16.55 -14.13 14.60
C GLU A 122 -16.20 -15.13 15.71
N LEU A 123 -14.91 -15.41 15.88
CA LEU A 123 -14.42 -16.27 16.95
C LEU A 123 -14.74 -15.71 18.34
N ALA A 124 -14.58 -14.39 18.52
CA ALA A 124 -14.92 -13.71 19.77
C ALA A 124 -16.41 -13.88 20.12
N SER A 125 -17.29 -13.63 19.14
CA SER A 125 -18.74 -13.77 19.31
C SER A 125 -19.16 -15.22 19.58
N GLN A 126 -18.58 -16.19 18.85
CA GLN A 126 -18.95 -17.61 18.96
C GLN A 126 -18.61 -18.19 20.34
N TYR A 127 -17.46 -17.81 20.92
CA TYR A 127 -16.98 -18.37 22.18
C TYR A 127 -17.19 -17.44 23.39
N GLY A 128 -17.96 -16.35 23.23
CA GLY A 128 -18.25 -15.41 24.31
C GLY A 128 -16.99 -14.70 24.87
N ARG A 129 -16.00 -14.48 24.01
CA ARG A 129 -14.72 -13.84 24.37
C ARG A 129 -14.66 -12.41 23.87
N SER A 130 -13.74 -11.63 24.43
CA SER A 130 -13.42 -10.32 23.89
C SER A 130 -12.50 -10.43 22.66
N LEU A 131 -12.64 -9.51 21.72
CA LEU A 131 -11.75 -9.39 20.56
C LEU A 131 -10.26 -9.24 20.97
N GLN A 132 -9.99 -8.58 22.11
CA GLN A 132 -8.63 -8.38 22.59
C GLN A 132 -8.00 -9.69 23.10
N GLU A 133 -8.77 -10.52 23.79
CA GLU A 133 -8.32 -11.86 24.21
C GLU A 133 -7.97 -12.72 22.98
N VAL A 134 -8.85 -12.77 21.97
CA VAL A 134 -8.57 -13.52 20.73
C VAL A 134 -7.30 -13.03 20.04
N LYS A 135 -7.12 -11.71 19.91
CA LYS A 135 -5.90 -11.12 19.32
C LYS A 135 -4.64 -11.44 20.13
N GLN A 136 -4.77 -11.47 21.45
CA GLN A 136 -3.67 -11.83 22.34
C GLN A 136 -3.31 -13.30 22.17
N GLU A 137 -4.27 -14.21 22.22
CA GLU A 137 -4.05 -15.64 21.97
C GLU A 137 -3.36 -15.90 20.64
N ARG A 138 -3.77 -15.14 19.62
CA ARG A 138 -3.21 -15.17 18.28
C ARG A 138 -1.77 -14.70 18.27
N GLY A 139 -1.48 -13.59 18.95
CA GLY A 139 -0.13 -13.07 19.12
C GLY A 139 0.78 -14.01 19.92
N ILE A 140 0.29 -14.62 21.00
CA ILE A 140 1.03 -15.59 21.83
C ILE A 140 1.45 -16.80 20.98
N ARG A 141 0.56 -17.27 20.09
CA ARG A 141 0.82 -18.40 19.18
C ARG A 141 1.53 -18.00 17.88
N GLY A 142 1.87 -16.73 17.70
CA GLY A 142 2.56 -16.26 16.49
C GLY A 142 1.75 -16.44 15.20
N LEU A 143 0.42 -16.47 15.29
CA LEU A 143 -0.46 -16.65 14.14
C LEU A 143 -0.81 -15.31 13.48
N ASP A 144 -0.84 -15.28 12.16
CA ASP A 144 -1.31 -14.11 11.42
C ASP A 144 -2.82 -13.92 11.55
N SER A 145 -3.27 -12.67 11.39
CA SER A 145 -4.70 -12.38 11.38
C SER A 145 -5.35 -13.03 10.17
N TYR A 146 -6.56 -13.57 10.35
CA TYR A 146 -7.35 -14.06 9.23
C TYR A 146 -7.50 -12.97 8.17
N THR A 147 -7.05 -13.29 6.96
CA THR A 147 -7.29 -12.50 5.78
C THR A 147 -8.25 -13.28 4.89
N LYS A 148 -9.42 -12.70 4.60
CA LYS A 148 -10.30 -13.25 3.56
C LYS A 148 -9.56 -13.10 2.24
N GLY A 149 -8.90 -14.17 1.81
CA GLY A 149 -8.36 -14.26 0.47
C GLY A 149 -9.49 -14.01 -0.50
N ARG A 150 -9.45 -12.89 -1.24
CA ARG A 150 -10.15 -12.86 -2.52
C ARG A 150 -9.36 -13.81 -3.39
N ASN A 151 -9.73 -15.09 -3.37
CA ASN A 151 -9.18 -16.04 -4.32
C ASN A 151 -9.57 -15.53 -5.70
N LEU A 152 -8.59 -14.97 -6.39
CA LEU A 152 -8.78 -14.55 -7.76
C LEU A 152 -8.87 -15.81 -8.61
N PRO A 153 -9.71 -15.82 -9.66
CA PRO A 153 -9.73 -16.92 -10.62
C PRO A 153 -8.32 -17.21 -11.14
N GLU A 154 -7.96 -18.48 -11.29
CA GLU A 154 -6.62 -18.89 -11.74
C GLU A 154 -6.27 -18.26 -13.11
N GLU A 155 -7.25 -18.19 -14.02
CA GLU A 155 -7.12 -17.52 -15.33
C GLU A 155 -6.75 -16.03 -15.21
N LEU A 156 -7.30 -15.33 -14.21
CA LEU A 156 -6.95 -13.94 -13.94
C LEU A 156 -5.49 -13.85 -13.48
N VAL A 157 -5.08 -14.75 -12.60
CA VAL A 157 -3.71 -14.80 -12.06
C VAL A 157 -2.69 -15.03 -13.17
N GLN A 158 -2.97 -15.94 -14.11
CA GLN A 158 -2.11 -16.21 -15.27
C GLN A 158 -1.97 -15.00 -16.21
N GLN A 159 -3.01 -14.17 -16.33
CA GLN A 159 -2.99 -12.97 -17.17
C GLN A 159 -2.30 -11.75 -16.51
N LEU A 160 -1.93 -11.83 -15.22
CA LEU A 160 -1.26 -10.71 -14.53
C LEU A 160 0.07 -10.36 -15.19
N GLY A 161 0.23 -9.10 -15.59
CA GLY A 161 1.45 -8.61 -16.26
C GLY A 161 1.54 -8.94 -17.75
N LEU A 162 0.65 -9.79 -18.27
CA LEU A 162 0.49 -10.06 -19.71
C LEU A 162 -0.45 -9.07 -20.39
N VAL A 163 -1.44 -8.59 -19.63
CA VAL A 163 -2.45 -7.64 -20.09
C VAL A 163 -2.51 -6.44 -19.14
N PRO A 164 -2.99 -5.26 -19.60
CA PRO A 164 -3.20 -4.13 -18.72
C PRO A 164 -4.18 -4.44 -17.57
N ASP A 165 -3.87 -4.01 -16.35
CA ASP A 165 -4.72 -4.19 -15.17
C ASP A 165 -6.18 -3.72 -15.43
N SER A 166 -6.38 -2.68 -16.23
CA SER A 166 -7.71 -2.16 -16.59
C SER A 166 -8.59 -3.16 -17.34
N VAL A 167 -7.98 -4.06 -18.13
CA VAL A 167 -8.69 -5.11 -18.85
C VAL A 167 -9.17 -6.17 -17.87
N LEU A 168 -8.31 -6.58 -16.94
CA LEU A 168 -8.66 -7.55 -15.89
C LEU A 168 -9.76 -7.02 -14.96
N VAL A 169 -9.73 -5.72 -14.65
CA VAL A 169 -10.80 -5.05 -13.87
C VAL A 169 -12.15 -5.19 -14.56
N ARG A 170 -12.22 -4.90 -15.86
CA ARG A 170 -13.47 -4.97 -16.64
C ARG A 170 -13.94 -6.41 -16.82
N ARG A 171 -13.03 -7.30 -17.23
CA ARG A 171 -13.35 -8.70 -17.56
C ARG A 171 -13.85 -9.48 -16.35
N TYR A 172 -13.18 -9.35 -15.22
CA TYR A 172 -13.51 -10.14 -14.02
C TYR A 172 -14.31 -9.37 -12.98
N SER A 173 -14.69 -8.11 -13.26
CA SER A 173 -15.41 -7.24 -12.32
C SER A 173 -14.72 -7.13 -10.95
N VAL A 174 -13.38 -7.11 -10.96
CA VAL A 174 -12.54 -7.03 -9.76
C VAL A 174 -12.01 -5.60 -9.60
N ALA A 175 -11.98 -5.09 -8.37
CA ALA A 175 -11.42 -3.76 -8.10
C ALA A 175 -9.93 -3.68 -8.49
N ALA A 176 -9.51 -2.56 -9.10
CA ALA A 176 -8.12 -2.34 -9.54
C ALA A 176 -7.09 -2.51 -8.42
N THR A 177 -7.43 -2.15 -7.18
CA THR A 177 -6.59 -2.34 -6.00
C THR A 177 -6.33 -3.82 -5.67
N THR A 178 -7.28 -4.71 -6.00
CA THR A 178 -7.15 -6.15 -5.77
C THR A 178 -6.17 -6.76 -6.78
N ILE A 179 -6.29 -6.40 -8.06
CA ILE A 179 -5.34 -6.80 -9.11
C ILE A 179 -3.94 -6.27 -8.82
N LYS A 180 -3.81 -4.99 -8.42
CA LYS A 180 -2.53 -4.41 -7.98
C LYS A 180 -1.91 -5.21 -6.83
N ARG A 181 -2.66 -5.51 -5.78
CA ARG A 181 -2.18 -6.32 -4.65
C ARG A 181 -1.77 -7.73 -5.07
N ALA A 182 -2.55 -8.36 -5.94
CA ALA A 182 -2.23 -9.70 -6.44
C ALA A 182 -0.97 -9.72 -7.30
N ARG A 183 -0.75 -8.66 -8.08
CA ARG A 183 0.46 -8.41 -8.86
C ARG A 183 1.68 -8.15 -7.96
N ASP A 184 1.54 -7.25 -6.99
CA ASP A 184 2.61 -6.89 -6.06
C ASP A 184 3.00 -8.08 -5.14
N ALA A 185 2.02 -8.90 -4.71
CA ALA A 185 2.25 -10.11 -3.92
C ALA A 185 3.01 -11.21 -4.69
N ARG A 186 3.01 -11.16 -6.03
CA ARG A 186 3.71 -12.09 -6.92
C ARG A 186 4.95 -11.46 -7.56
N SER A 187 5.34 -10.25 -7.15
CA SER A 187 6.47 -9.50 -7.71
C SER A 187 6.37 -9.28 -9.23
N ILE A 188 5.15 -9.24 -9.79
CA ILE A 188 4.93 -9.03 -11.23
C ILE A 188 4.97 -7.52 -11.52
N ALA A 189 5.69 -7.11 -12.55
CA ALA A 189 5.70 -5.70 -12.96
C ALA A 189 4.37 -5.32 -13.65
N ARG A 190 4.00 -4.04 -13.58
CA ARG A 190 2.85 -3.53 -14.34
C ARG A 190 3.06 -3.76 -15.83
N PHE A 191 2.01 -4.18 -16.54
CA PHE A 191 2.05 -4.30 -18.00
C PHE A 191 2.53 -2.99 -18.65
N ARG A 192 3.51 -3.11 -19.55
CA ARG A 192 3.99 -2.02 -20.40
C ARG A 192 4.01 -2.54 -21.85
N PRO A 193 3.28 -1.89 -22.77
CA PRO A 193 3.42 -2.24 -24.19
C PRO A 193 4.83 -1.86 -24.65
N CYS A 194 5.49 -2.73 -25.42
CA CYS A 194 6.74 -2.36 -26.10
C CYS A 194 6.43 -1.28 -27.13
N LYS A 195 7.27 -0.24 -27.20
CA LYS A 195 7.16 0.77 -28.26
C LYS A 195 7.52 0.09 -29.59
N LEU A 196 6.64 0.20 -30.58
CA LEU A 196 6.96 -0.23 -31.94
C LEU A 196 8.21 0.52 -32.45
N PRO A 197 9.08 -0.12 -33.26
CA PRO A 197 10.17 0.58 -33.93
C PRO A 197 9.60 1.76 -34.75
N LYS A 198 10.28 2.91 -34.73
CA LYS A 198 9.86 4.07 -35.53
C LYS A 198 9.95 3.72 -37.03
N SER A 199 8.95 4.17 -37.76
CA SER A 199 8.64 3.82 -39.14
C SER A 199 9.52 4.54 -40.16
N ASP A 200 10.80 4.19 -40.25
CA ASP A 200 11.67 4.68 -41.34
C ASP A 200 11.81 3.66 -42.50
N HIS A 201 11.24 2.44 -42.36
CA HIS A 201 11.36 1.35 -43.34
C HIS A 201 10.03 0.94 -44.02
N TRP A 202 9.00 1.78 -44.00
CA TRP A 202 7.64 1.36 -44.40
C TRP A 202 7.39 1.32 -45.91
N SER A 203 8.25 1.92 -46.74
CA SER A 203 8.07 1.99 -48.19
C SER A 203 8.24 0.64 -48.91
N ASP A 204 9.03 -0.28 -48.34
CA ASP A 204 9.43 -1.53 -49.00
C ASP A 204 8.55 -2.75 -48.65
N LEU A 205 7.57 -2.60 -47.74
CA LEU A 205 6.71 -3.72 -47.28
C LEU A 205 5.39 -3.88 -48.05
N ASN A 206 5.06 -2.97 -48.97
CA ASN A 206 3.87 -3.07 -49.82
C ASN A 206 3.99 -4.11 -50.96
N GLN A 207 5.14 -4.77 -51.11
CA GLN A 207 5.37 -5.85 -52.08
C GLN A 207 5.42 -7.26 -51.45
N LEU A 208 5.21 -7.39 -50.15
CA LEU A 208 5.26 -8.68 -49.47
C LEU A 208 3.88 -9.33 -49.44
N ASP A 209 3.51 -9.87 -50.60
CA ASP A 209 2.52 -10.93 -50.76
C ASP A 209 2.72 -12.02 -49.71
N SER A 210 1.66 -12.33 -48.94
CA SER A 210 1.28 -13.60 -48.26
C SER A 210 2.35 -14.50 -47.56
N ALA A 211 3.62 -14.14 -47.57
CA ALA A 211 4.76 -15.01 -47.27
C ALA A 211 5.93 -14.23 -46.64
N TYR A 212 5.66 -13.13 -45.93
CA TYR A 212 6.70 -12.47 -45.14
C TYR A 212 7.13 -13.38 -43.97
N LEU A 213 8.26 -14.06 -44.16
CA LEU A 213 9.08 -14.66 -43.11
C LEU A 213 10.26 -13.73 -42.86
N PRO A 214 10.29 -12.97 -41.75
CA PRO A 214 11.54 -12.36 -41.33
C PRO A 214 12.50 -13.48 -40.87
N PRO A 215 13.81 -13.36 -41.14
CA PRO A 215 14.78 -14.37 -40.72
C PRO A 215 14.77 -14.48 -39.20
N ALA A 216 14.86 -15.70 -38.68
CA ALA A 216 15.03 -15.94 -37.26
C ALA A 216 16.33 -15.26 -36.80
N GLN A 217 16.23 -14.09 -36.17
CA GLN A 217 17.37 -13.45 -35.53
C GLN A 217 17.71 -14.25 -34.27
N SER A 218 18.51 -15.30 -34.47
CA SER A 218 19.41 -15.82 -33.45
C SER A 218 20.37 -14.70 -33.09
N THR A 219 20.49 -14.38 -31.81
CA THR A 219 21.52 -13.48 -31.27
C THR A 219 22.94 -14.00 -31.44
N ASP A 220 23.11 -15.19 -32.03
CA ASP A 220 24.42 -15.74 -32.39
C ASP A 220 24.41 -16.10 -33.88
N GLY A 221 25.26 -15.40 -34.63
CA GLY A 221 25.33 -15.50 -36.09
C GLY A 221 25.62 -16.90 -36.59
N LYS A 222 24.59 -17.56 -37.13
CA LYS A 222 24.67 -18.57 -38.19
C LYS A 222 23.30 -18.68 -38.87
N LEU A 223 23.30 -18.47 -40.18
CA LEU A 223 22.14 -18.62 -41.05
C LEU A 223 21.75 -20.11 -41.09
N ASN A 224 20.47 -20.42 -40.92
CA ASN A 224 19.82 -21.58 -41.54
C ASN A 224 18.34 -21.24 -41.73
N GLY A 225 17.87 -21.31 -42.97
CA GLY A 225 16.48 -21.06 -43.39
C GLY A 225 15.52 -22.16 -42.95
N GLU A 226 15.61 -22.61 -41.71
CA GLU A 226 14.69 -23.58 -41.13
C GLU A 226 13.47 -22.84 -40.57
N LYS A 227 12.28 -23.24 -41.03
CA LYS A 227 11.01 -22.71 -40.54
C LYS A 227 10.94 -22.97 -39.03
N ARG A 228 10.84 -21.90 -38.23
CA ARG A 228 10.55 -22.02 -36.80
C ARG A 228 9.28 -22.85 -36.62
N ILE A 229 9.40 -23.98 -35.94
CA ILE A 229 8.27 -24.83 -35.57
C ILE A 229 7.63 -24.18 -34.34
N TRP A 230 6.37 -23.78 -34.46
CA TRP A 230 5.56 -23.29 -33.34
C TRP A 230 5.04 -24.48 -32.55
N SER A 231 5.14 -24.42 -31.22
CA SER A 231 4.49 -25.41 -30.35
C SER A 231 3.02 -25.04 -30.10
N GLU A 232 2.22 -26.02 -29.67
CA GLU A 232 0.82 -25.79 -29.28
C GLU A 232 0.70 -24.81 -28.11
N GLU A 233 1.66 -24.85 -27.18
CA GLU A 233 1.76 -23.87 -26.08
C GLU A 233 2.00 -22.45 -26.61
N GLU A 234 2.87 -22.28 -27.61
CA GLU A 234 3.16 -20.97 -28.20
C GLU A 234 1.98 -20.43 -29.01
N ASP A 235 1.28 -21.29 -29.76
CA ASP A 235 0.07 -20.91 -30.49
C ASP A 235 -1.06 -20.51 -29.53
N SER A 236 -1.15 -21.12 -28.33
CA SER A 236 -2.12 -20.75 -27.30
C SER A 236 -1.92 -19.35 -26.71
N LEU A 237 -0.70 -18.79 -26.83
CA LEU A 237 -0.39 -17.44 -26.39
C LEU A 237 -0.87 -16.36 -27.39
N LEU A 238 -1.18 -16.75 -28.63
CA LEU A 238 -1.63 -15.82 -29.66
C LEU A 238 -3.07 -15.37 -29.37
N GLY A 239 -3.28 -14.05 -29.29
CA GLY A 239 -4.60 -13.47 -29.00
C GLY A 239 -5.02 -13.50 -27.53
N THR A 240 -4.26 -14.16 -26.63
CA THR A 240 -4.48 -14.12 -25.18
C THR A 240 -3.76 -12.95 -24.50
N ALA A 241 -2.65 -12.51 -25.07
CA ALA A 241 -1.88 -11.32 -24.67
C ALA A 241 -1.56 -10.43 -25.88
N ALA A 242 -1.05 -9.22 -25.65
CA ALA A 242 -0.61 -8.34 -26.74
C ALA A 242 0.57 -8.96 -27.49
N ASP A 243 0.57 -8.86 -28.84
CA ASP A 243 1.58 -9.47 -29.71
C ASP A 243 3.03 -9.08 -29.31
N SER A 244 3.24 -7.87 -28.79
CA SER A 244 4.54 -7.40 -28.27
C SER A 244 5.00 -8.12 -27.02
N LYS A 245 4.07 -8.50 -26.12
CA LYS A 245 4.41 -9.23 -24.91
C LYS A 245 4.67 -10.70 -25.19
N VAL A 246 3.90 -11.29 -26.10
CA VAL A 246 4.16 -12.66 -26.60
C VAL A 246 5.54 -12.72 -27.26
N ALA A 247 5.90 -11.71 -28.06
CA ALA A 247 7.23 -11.60 -28.67
C ALA A 247 8.35 -11.52 -27.62
N GLU A 248 8.18 -10.71 -26.56
CA GLU A 248 9.14 -10.62 -25.45
C GLU A 248 9.28 -11.95 -24.68
N LEU A 249 8.16 -12.62 -24.41
CA LEU A 249 8.14 -13.91 -23.70
C LEU A 249 8.86 -15.00 -24.49
N LEU A 250 8.57 -15.09 -25.79
CA LEU A 250 9.16 -16.07 -26.69
C LEU A 250 10.55 -15.68 -27.17
N LYS A 251 11.02 -14.47 -26.84
CA LYS A 251 12.27 -13.86 -27.33
C LYS A 251 12.38 -13.90 -28.86
N ILE A 252 11.27 -13.62 -29.54
CA ILE A 252 11.18 -13.56 -31.01
C ILE A 252 10.74 -12.18 -31.46
N ASP A 253 10.91 -11.89 -32.75
CA ASP A 253 10.48 -10.64 -33.33
C ASP A 253 8.94 -10.49 -33.29
N PHE A 254 8.50 -9.27 -32.98
CA PHE A 254 7.08 -8.87 -32.98
C PHE A 254 6.34 -9.31 -34.25
N TRP A 255 6.99 -9.15 -35.40
CA TRP A 255 6.39 -9.49 -36.69
C TRP A 255 6.14 -10.99 -36.84
N CYS A 256 6.97 -11.86 -36.27
CA CYS A 256 6.74 -13.31 -36.26
C CYS A 256 5.41 -13.66 -35.58
N VAL A 257 5.14 -13.03 -34.43
CA VAL A 257 3.87 -13.21 -33.68
C VAL A 257 2.70 -12.65 -34.46
N PHE A 258 2.83 -11.44 -35.03
CA PHE A 258 1.78 -10.79 -35.79
C PHE A 258 1.34 -11.59 -37.03
N TYR A 259 2.31 -12.09 -37.82
CA TYR A 259 2.03 -12.88 -39.01
C TYR A 259 1.51 -14.27 -38.65
N ARG A 260 2.04 -14.92 -37.59
CA ARG A 260 1.50 -16.19 -37.10
C ARG A 260 0.04 -16.04 -36.65
N ARG A 261 -0.28 -15.00 -35.88
CA ARG A 261 -1.65 -14.66 -35.47
C ARG A 261 -2.58 -14.46 -36.67
N LYS A 262 -2.14 -13.70 -37.69
CA LYS A 262 -2.90 -13.51 -38.94
C LYS A 262 -3.09 -14.81 -39.72
N ALA A 263 -2.05 -15.64 -39.83
CA ALA A 263 -2.12 -16.93 -40.52
C ALA A 263 -3.11 -17.88 -39.84
N MET A 264 -3.18 -17.86 -38.50
CA MET A 264 -4.14 -18.61 -37.69
C MET A 264 -5.53 -17.95 -37.64
N SER A 265 -5.74 -16.82 -38.32
CA SER A 265 -6.99 -16.04 -38.31
C SER A 265 -7.47 -15.64 -36.90
N ILE A 266 -6.54 -15.49 -35.96
CA ILE A 266 -6.84 -15.07 -34.58
C ILE A 266 -6.96 -13.53 -34.56
N PRO A 267 -8.01 -12.93 -34.00
CA PRO A 267 -8.11 -11.47 -33.90
C PRO A 267 -7.00 -10.90 -33.01
N PRO A 268 -6.52 -9.67 -33.26
CA PRO A 268 -5.54 -9.03 -32.39
C PRO A 268 -6.13 -8.87 -30.99
N PHE A 269 -5.28 -8.99 -29.97
CA PHE A 269 -5.70 -8.72 -28.59
C PHE A 269 -6.31 -7.31 -28.52
N GLU A 270 -7.47 -7.20 -27.87
CA GLU A 270 -8.40 -6.04 -27.90
C GLU A 270 -7.76 -4.68 -27.54
N TYR A 271 -6.51 -4.67 -27.07
CA TYR A 271 -5.72 -3.48 -26.68
C TYR A 271 -4.27 -3.50 -27.20
N ALA A 272 -4.02 -4.12 -28.35
CA ALA A 272 -2.67 -4.27 -28.92
C ALA A 272 -2.01 -2.95 -29.36
N TYR A 273 -2.78 -1.87 -29.58
CA TYR A 273 -2.29 -0.63 -30.20
C TYR A 273 -2.86 0.65 -29.55
N SER A 274 -2.70 0.82 -28.23
CA SER A 274 -2.95 2.09 -27.53
C SER A 274 -1.66 2.74 -27.05
#